data_AF-A0AA86NY57-F1
#
_entry.id   AF-A0AA86NY57-F1
#
_cell.length_a   1.000
_cell.length_b   1.000
_cell.length_c   1.000
_cell.angle_alpha   90.00
_cell.angle_beta   90.00
_cell.angle_gamma   90.00
#
_symmetry.space_group_name_H-M   'P 1'
#
loop_
_entity.id
_entity.type
_entity.pdbx_description
1 polymer ?
#
loop_
_entity_poly.entity_id
_entity_poly.type
_entity_poly.pdbx_seq_one_letter_code
_entity_poly.pdbx_strand_id
1 'polypeptide(L)'
;MNLQLFTDALRKYLVSKNVQIDRNAALIQQHLDSMDNNSKRGIWQHVGKILKVNRAAAHNYYHNTWATQFFDSLTSYRKEIKQMVLNNPNLSNQDLVRKFASMFPEKKFSKHSLQQVVYIQKQRLGFSQNSDNVSFIDSEETYINNGFSIDISQCVRFLDAISM
;
A
#
# COMPACT_ATOMS: atom_id res chain seq x y z
N MET A 1 -0.75 -5.30 -17.23
CA MET A 1 -1.91 -4.45 -17.63
C MET A 1 -1.42 -3.01 -17.71
N ASN A 2 -1.72 -2.26 -18.77
CA ASN A 2 -1.30 -0.87 -18.92
C ASN A 2 -2.19 0.05 -18.06
N LEU A 3 -1.58 1.02 -17.35
CA LEU A 3 -2.28 1.88 -16.39
C LEU A 3 -3.33 2.76 -17.05
N GLN A 4 -3.04 3.28 -18.25
CA GLN A 4 -3.97 4.10 -19.03
C GLN A 4 -5.19 3.28 -19.50
N LEU A 5 -4.96 2.05 -19.97
CA LEU A 5 -6.06 1.15 -20.35
C LEU A 5 -6.96 0.84 -19.16
N PHE A 6 -6.39 0.67 -17.97
CA PHE A 6 -7.18 0.44 -16.76
C PHE A 6 -8.00 1.67 -16.37
N THR A 7 -7.40 2.87 -16.41
CA THR A 7 -8.10 4.14 -16.20
C THR A 7 -9.27 4.30 -17.16
N ASP A 8 -9.09 3.93 -18.43
CA ASP A 8 -10.16 3.98 -19.44
C ASP A 8 -11.30 3.01 -19.16
N ALA A 9 -10.97 1.80 -18.72
CA ALA A 9 -11.97 0.81 -18.38
C ALA A 9 -12.82 1.26 -17.18
N LEU A 10 -12.20 1.87 -16.16
CA LEU A 10 -12.90 2.49 -15.05
C LEU A 10 -13.81 3.64 -15.50
N ARG A 11 -13.28 4.54 -16.34
CA ARG A 11 -14.08 5.64 -16.91
C ARG A 11 -15.29 5.12 -17.68
N LYS A 12 -15.11 4.11 -18.55
CA LYS A 12 -16.20 3.49 -19.31
C LYS A 12 -17.26 2.89 -18.40
N TYR A 13 -16.85 2.26 -17.30
CA TYR A 13 -17.80 1.79 -16.29
C TYR A 13 -18.61 2.95 -15.69
N LEU A 14 -17.96 4.04 -15.27
CA LEU A 14 -18.63 5.21 -14.70
C LEU A 14 -19.61 5.85 -15.70
N VAL A 15 -19.20 5.99 -16.96
CA VAL A 15 -20.08 6.47 -18.04
C VAL A 15 -21.29 5.55 -18.23
N SER A 16 -21.12 4.22 -18.13
CA SER A 16 -22.24 3.27 -18.18
C SER A 16 -23.22 3.40 -17.00
N LYS A 17 -22.83 4.14 -15.95
CA LYS A 17 -23.65 4.51 -14.79
C LYS A 17 -24.17 5.95 -14.86
N ASN A 18 -24.14 6.56 -16.04
CA ASN A 18 -24.52 7.96 -16.29
C ASN A 18 -23.66 8.99 -15.53
N VAL A 19 -22.43 8.62 -15.15
CA VAL A 19 -21.47 9.55 -14.55
C VAL A 19 -20.60 10.13 -15.65
N GLN A 20 -20.77 11.43 -15.92
CA GLN A 20 -19.90 12.17 -16.84
C GLN A 20 -18.61 12.52 -16.12
N ILE A 21 -17.49 11.93 -16.56
CA ILE A 21 -16.20 12.16 -15.94
C ILE A 21 -15.08 12.13 -16.98
N ASP A 22 -14.11 13.03 -16.78
CA ASP A 22 -12.93 13.13 -17.60
C ASP A 22 -11.99 11.94 -17.40
N ARG A 23 -11.01 11.81 -18.30
CA ARG A 23 -9.98 10.76 -18.27
C ARG A 23 -8.90 11.01 -17.19
N ASN A 24 -9.24 11.76 -16.14
CA ASN A 24 -8.33 12.08 -15.05
C ASN A 24 -8.41 11.01 -13.97
N ALA A 25 -7.29 10.33 -13.70
CA ALA A 25 -7.23 9.22 -12.75
C ALA A 25 -7.58 9.64 -11.32
N ALA A 26 -7.19 10.85 -10.89
CA ALA A 26 -7.50 11.36 -9.56
C ALA A 26 -9.00 11.65 -9.38
N LEU A 27 -9.65 12.22 -10.40
CA LEU A 27 -11.11 12.43 -10.38
C LEU A 27 -11.87 11.10 -10.36
N ILE A 28 -11.43 10.12 -11.16
CA ILE A 28 -12.00 8.77 -11.15
C ILE A 28 -11.85 8.14 -9.76
N GLN A 29 -10.67 8.21 -9.15
CA GLN A 29 -10.45 7.68 -7.81
C GLN A 29 -11.34 8.38 -6.77
N GLN A 30 -11.43 9.71 -6.80
CA GLN A 30 -12.30 10.48 -5.90
C GLN A 30 -13.77 10.05 -6.04
N HIS A 31 -14.24 9.87 -7.28
CA HIS A 31 -15.61 9.43 -7.53
C HIS A 31 -15.82 8.01 -6.99
N LEU A 32 -14.90 7.09 -7.28
CA LEU A 32 -14.94 5.73 -6.73
C LEU A 32 -14.95 5.75 -5.19
N ASP A 33 -14.16 6.58 -4.54
CA ASP A 33 -14.13 6.67 -3.08
C ASP A 33 -15.48 7.15 -2.51
N SER A 34 -16.16 8.07 -3.20
CA SER A 34 -17.47 8.59 -2.79
C SER A 34 -18.64 7.60 -3.01
N MET A 35 -18.48 6.58 -3.86
CA MET A 35 -19.53 5.60 -4.13
C MET A 35 -19.74 4.66 -2.93
N ASP A 36 -21.01 4.37 -2.64
CA ASP A 36 -21.39 3.36 -1.67
C ASP A 36 -21.11 1.93 -2.19
N ASN A 37 -21.14 0.96 -1.28
CA ASN A 37 -20.81 -0.44 -1.60
C ASN A 37 -21.77 -1.06 -2.64
N ASN A 38 -23.03 -0.67 -2.68
CA ASN A 38 -23.98 -1.19 -3.67
C ASN A 38 -23.67 -0.63 -5.06
N SER A 39 -23.36 0.67 -5.14
CA SER A 39 -22.93 1.30 -6.39
C SER A 39 -21.62 0.72 -6.92
N LYS A 40 -20.70 0.29 -6.04
CA LYS A 40 -19.45 -0.38 -6.42
C LYS A 40 -19.62 -1.81 -6.94
N ARG A 41 -20.82 -2.40 -6.77
CA ARG A 41 -21.07 -3.78 -7.16
C ARG A 41 -20.90 -3.94 -8.67
N GLY A 42 -20.07 -4.91 -9.05
CA GLY A 42 -19.87 -5.27 -10.45
C GLY A 42 -18.85 -4.44 -11.21
N ILE A 43 -18.19 -3.42 -10.60
CA ILE A 43 -17.09 -2.67 -11.23
C ILE A 43 -16.08 -3.64 -11.84
N TRP A 44 -15.54 -4.54 -11.02
CA TRP A 44 -14.45 -5.43 -11.42
C TRP A 44 -14.87 -6.45 -12.49
N GLN A 45 -16.15 -6.83 -12.52
CA GLN A 45 -16.68 -7.68 -13.58
C GLN A 45 -16.76 -6.91 -14.90
N HIS A 46 -17.22 -5.65 -14.87
CA HIS A 46 -17.32 -4.81 -16.06
C HIS A 46 -15.93 -4.43 -16.61
N VAL A 47 -15.04 -3.95 -15.73
CA VAL A 47 -13.64 -3.63 -16.07
C VAL A 47 -12.93 -4.88 -16.60
N GLY A 48 -13.12 -6.04 -15.97
CA GLY A 48 -12.57 -7.30 -16.45
C GLY A 48 -13.03 -7.66 -17.87
N LYS A 49 -14.32 -7.47 -18.19
CA LYS A 49 -14.84 -7.67 -19.55
C LYS A 49 -14.18 -6.74 -20.57
N ILE A 50 -14.02 -5.45 -20.26
CA ILE A 50 -13.37 -4.47 -21.15
C ILE A 50 -11.91 -4.88 -21.42
N LEU A 51 -11.20 -5.31 -20.38
CA LEU A 51 -9.78 -5.64 -20.43
C LEU A 51 -9.49 -7.10 -20.80
N LYS A 52 -10.54 -7.91 -21.04
CA LYS A 52 -10.46 -9.35 -21.32
C LYS A 52 -9.69 -10.12 -20.23
N VAL A 53 -9.91 -9.77 -18.97
CA VAL A 53 -9.37 -10.47 -17.79
C VAL A 53 -10.50 -10.89 -16.85
N ASN A 54 -10.24 -11.88 -16.00
CA ASN A 54 -11.23 -12.27 -15.00
C ASN A 54 -11.42 -11.18 -13.94
N ARG A 55 -12.55 -11.25 -13.22
CA ARG A 55 -12.92 -10.28 -12.17
C ARG A 55 -11.84 -10.12 -11.10
N ALA A 56 -11.24 -11.23 -10.67
CA ALA A 56 -10.24 -11.23 -9.60
C ALA A 56 -8.96 -10.50 -10.03
N ALA A 57 -8.51 -10.72 -11.27
CA ALA A 57 -7.35 -10.03 -11.83
C ALA A 57 -7.58 -8.51 -11.91
N ALA A 58 -8.76 -8.06 -12.35
CA ALA A 58 -9.09 -6.64 -12.38
C ALA A 58 -9.12 -6.01 -10.97
N HIS A 59 -9.73 -6.71 -10.01
CA HIS A 59 -9.76 -6.28 -8.60
C HIS A 59 -8.35 -6.18 -8.00
N ASN A 60 -7.53 -7.21 -8.18
CA ASN A 60 -6.18 -7.24 -7.63
C ASN A 60 -5.29 -6.17 -8.27
N TYR A 61 -5.42 -5.96 -9.58
CA TYR A 61 -4.71 -4.89 -10.26
C TYR A 61 -5.13 -3.51 -9.74
N TYR A 62 -6.42 -3.28 -9.48
CA TYR A 62 -6.89 -2.05 -8.87
C TYR A 62 -6.20 -1.80 -7.53
N HIS A 63 -6.27 -2.75 -6.59
CA HIS A 63 -5.74 -2.53 -5.24
C HIS A 63 -4.22 -2.50 -5.16
N ASN A 64 -3.51 -3.28 -5.98
CA ASN A 64 -2.05 -3.43 -5.86
C ASN A 64 -1.27 -2.47 -6.75
N THR A 65 -1.89 -1.94 -7.82
CA THR A 65 -1.18 -1.15 -8.83
C THR A 65 -1.87 0.17 -9.11
N TRP A 66 -3.16 0.16 -9.44
CA TRP A 66 -3.81 1.40 -9.88
C TRP A 66 -4.13 2.34 -8.71
N ALA A 67 -4.65 1.83 -7.59
CA ALA A 67 -4.99 2.64 -6.44
C ALA A 67 -3.75 3.13 -5.67
N THR A 68 -2.64 2.38 -5.75
CA THR A 68 -1.42 2.70 -4.99
C THR A 68 -0.72 3.96 -5.49
N GLN A 69 -0.95 4.37 -6.74
CA GLN A 69 -0.40 5.61 -7.30
C GLN A 69 -0.89 6.88 -6.59
N PHE A 70 -1.99 6.80 -5.84
CA PHE A 70 -2.56 7.94 -5.11
C PHE A 70 -2.11 8.00 -3.64
N PHE A 71 -1.22 7.09 -3.22
CA PHE A 71 -0.65 7.12 -1.89
C PHE A 71 0.70 7.85 -1.87
N ASP A 72 0.91 8.63 -0.82
CA ASP A 72 2.20 9.22 -0.52
C ASP A 72 3.23 8.14 -0.13
N SER A 73 4.46 8.33 -0.59
CA SER A 73 5.57 7.45 -0.26
C SER A 73 5.94 7.56 1.22
N LEU A 74 6.04 6.41 1.90
CA LEU A 74 6.49 6.33 3.29
C LEU A 74 8.01 6.47 3.45
N THR A 75 8.77 6.40 2.37
CA THR A 75 10.24 6.42 2.42
C THR A 75 10.76 7.70 3.06
N SER A 76 10.17 8.85 2.72
CA SER A 76 10.55 10.15 3.26
C SER A 76 10.19 10.33 4.74
N TYR A 77 9.32 9.48 5.29
CA TYR A 77 8.82 9.60 6.66
C TYR A 77 9.37 8.53 7.61
N ARG A 78 10.37 7.75 7.18
CA ARG A 78 10.90 6.63 7.99
C ARG A 78 11.47 7.09 9.33
N LYS A 79 12.10 8.27 9.38
CA LYS A 79 12.69 8.83 10.61
C LYS A 79 11.60 9.19 11.61
N GLU A 80 10.54 9.83 11.14
CA GLU A 80 9.36 10.25 11.90
C GLU A 80 8.62 9.05 12.47
N ILE A 81 8.42 8.00 11.66
CA ILE A 81 7.81 6.76 12.13
C ILE A 81 8.68 6.11 13.21
N LYS A 82 10.00 6.03 13.02
CA LYS A 82 10.93 5.51 14.04
C LYS A 82 10.83 6.30 15.34
N GLN A 83 10.85 7.62 15.27
CA GLN A 83 10.76 8.48 16.46
C GLN A 83 9.41 8.34 17.16
N MET A 84 8.31 8.24 16.40
CA MET A 84 6.99 8.01 16.96
C MET A 84 6.93 6.68 17.72
N VAL A 85 7.52 5.61 17.18
CA VAL A 85 7.59 4.31 17.84
C VAL A 85 8.43 4.39 19.12
N LEU A 86 9.61 5.02 19.07
CA LEU A 86 10.48 5.24 20.24
C LEU A 86 9.76 5.99 21.36
N ASN A 87 9.01 7.03 21.02
CA ASN A 87 8.31 7.87 22.00
C ASN A 87 7.04 7.20 22.56
N ASN A 88 6.57 6.11 21.96
CA ASN A 88 5.30 5.47 22.33
C ASN A 88 5.39 3.93 22.30
N PRO A 89 6.33 3.32 23.05
CA PRO A 89 6.64 1.88 22.93
C PRO A 89 5.44 0.98 23.26
N ASN A 90 4.59 1.44 24.18
CA ASN A 90 3.44 0.68 24.70
C ASN A 90 2.20 0.75 23.79
N LEU A 91 2.20 1.61 22.76
CA LEU A 91 1.04 1.70 21.85
C LEU A 91 0.98 0.51 20.92
N SER A 92 -0.25 0.08 20.62
CA SER A 92 -0.49 -0.93 19.60
C SER A 92 -0.08 -0.40 18.21
N ASN A 93 0.19 -1.31 17.27
CA ASN A 93 0.49 -0.90 15.88
C ASN A 93 -0.68 -0.11 15.27
N GLN A 94 -1.93 -0.43 15.63
CA GLN A 94 -3.10 0.28 15.13
C GLN A 94 -3.15 1.72 15.64
N ASP A 95 -2.82 1.94 16.92
CA ASP A 95 -2.82 3.28 17.51
C ASP A 95 -1.67 4.12 16.98
N LEU A 96 -0.49 3.52 16.76
CA LEU A 96 0.63 4.17 16.09
C LEU A 96 0.28 4.58 14.65
N VAL A 97 -0.38 3.71 13.89
CA VAL A 97 -0.86 4.03 12.53
C VAL A 97 -1.86 5.20 12.56
N ARG A 98 -2.84 5.19 13.49
CA ARG A 98 -3.81 6.29 13.64
C ARG A 98 -3.12 7.59 14.03
N LYS A 99 -2.20 7.53 14.99
CA LYS A 99 -1.41 8.68 15.47
C LYS A 99 -0.59 9.28 14.33
N PHE A 100 0.12 8.45 13.56
CA PHE A 100 0.89 8.92 12.41
C PHE A 100 0.01 9.59 11.35
N ALA A 101 -1.13 8.97 11.00
CA ALA A 101 -2.06 9.55 10.04
C ALA A 101 -2.62 10.92 10.49
N SER A 102 -2.82 11.11 11.80
CA SER A 102 -3.28 12.40 12.35
C SER A 102 -2.22 13.50 12.31
N MET A 103 -0.93 13.16 12.17
CA MET A 103 0.16 14.14 12.08
C MET A 103 0.27 14.78 10.68
N PHE A 104 -0.30 14.13 9.66
CA PHE A 104 -0.20 14.55 8.25
C PHE A 104 -1.58 14.44 7.56
N PRO A 105 -2.57 15.25 7.96
CA PRO A 105 -3.95 15.14 7.50
C PRO A 105 -4.12 15.37 5.98
N GLU A 106 -3.18 16.06 5.35
CA GLU A 106 -3.15 16.31 3.91
C GLU A 106 -2.58 15.16 3.09
N LYS A 107 -1.98 14.16 3.75
CA LYS A 107 -1.32 13.01 3.12
C LYS A 107 -2.22 11.77 3.12
N LYS A 108 -2.09 10.96 2.06
CA LYS A 108 -2.80 9.69 1.92
C LYS A 108 -1.79 8.55 2.00
N PHE A 109 -1.73 7.87 3.12
CA PHE A 109 -0.87 6.68 3.26
C PHE A 109 -1.66 5.39 3.08
N SER A 110 -1.04 4.40 2.42
CA SER A 110 -1.53 3.03 2.45
C SER A 110 -1.49 2.51 3.89
N LYS A 111 -2.68 2.20 4.46
CA LYS A 111 -2.79 1.66 5.83
C LYS A 111 -1.96 0.39 6.00
N HIS A 112 -1.98 -0.51 5.02
CA HIS A 112 -1.23 -1.76 5.07
C HIS A 112 0.27 -1.51 5.10
N SER A 113 0.77 -0.65 4.20
CA SER A 113 2.19 -0.32 4.12
C SER A 113 2.66 0.40 5.40
N LEU A 114 1.87 1.34 5.92
CA LEU A 114 2.18 2.05 7.15
C LEU A 114 2.23 1.08 8.35
N GLN A 115 1.28 0.15 8.44
CA GLN A 115 1.26 -0.88 9.48
C GLN A 115 2.50 -1.79 9.39
N GLN A 116 2.93 -2.18 8.20
CA GLN A 116 4.16 -2.96 8.00
C GLN A 116 5.40 -2.18 8.44
N VAL A 117 5.51 -0.91 8.06
CA VAL A 117 6.66 -0.08 8.46
C VAL A 117 6.70 0.09 9.98
N VAL A 118 5.56 0.39 10.62
CA VAL A 118 5.45 0.48 12.09
C VAL A 118 5.88 -0.83 12.75
N TYR A 119 5.37 -1.97 12.26
CA TYR A 119 5.74 -3.28 12.78
C TYR A 119 7.26 -3.52 12.70
N ILE A 120 7.86 -3.29 11.53
CA ILE A 120 9.31 -3.44 11.32
C ILE A 120 10.11 -2.54 12.28
N GLN A 121 9.67 -1.29 12.48
CA GLN A 121 10.35 -0.40 13.42
C GLN A 121 10.23 -0.88 14.87
N LYS A 122 9.07 -1.38 15.32
CA LYS A 122 8.93 -1.96 16.67
C LYS A 122 9.86 -3.15 16.87
N GLN A 123 9.96 -4.04 15.88
CA GLN A 123 10.85 -5.20 15.92
C GLN A 123 12.32 -4.78 16.04
N ARG A 124 12.76 -3.82 15.21
CA ARG A 124 14.14 -3.29 15.23
C ARG A 124 14.51 -2.61 16.54
N LEU A 125 13.52 -2.05 17.25
CA LEU A 125 13.72 -1.36 18.53
C LEU A 125 13.57 -2.28 19.74
N GLY A 126 13.32 -3.58 19.54
CA GLY A 126 13.13 -4.54 20.64
C GLY A 126 11.79 -4.42 21.36
N PHE A 127 10.79 -3.73 20.77
CA PHE A 127 9.45 -3.59 21.34
C PHE A 127 8.49 -4.70 20.88
N SER A 128 9.01 -5.86 20.45
CA SER A 128 8.19 -7.00 20.07
C SER A 128 7.43 -7.51 21.29
N GLN A 129 6.11 -7.66 21.16
CA GLN A 129 5.28 -8.26 22.21
C GLN A 129 5.37 -9.79 22.27
N ASN A 130 6.12 -10.41 21.35
CA ASN A 130 6.43 -11.84 21.40
C ASN A 130 7.89 -12.02 21.81
N SER A 131 8.07 -12.41 23.06
CA SER A 131 9.35 -12.61 23.75
C SER A 131 10.00 -13.95 23.39
N ASP A 132 10.27 -14.21 22.10
CA ASP A 132 11.08 -15.36 21.69
C ASP A 132 12.24 -14.90 20.79
N ASN A 133 13.41 -14.75 21.42
CA ASN A 133 14.77 -14.78 20.88
C ASN A 133 14.97 -14.45 19.39
N VAL A 134 14.85 -13.16 19.01
CA VAL A 134 15.42 -12.66 17.75
C VAL A 134 16.45 -11.59 18.08
N SER A 135 17.74 -11.96 18.00
CA SER A 135 18.83 -11.00 18.05
C SER A 135 19.07 -10.41 16.66
N PHE A 136 18.92 -9.09 16.54
CA PHE A 136 19.38 -8.35 15.38
C PHE A 136 20.83 -7.95 15.60
N ILE A 137 21.70 -8.30 14.65
CA ILE A 137 23.07 -7.81 14.58
C ILE A 137 23.02 -6.51 13.76
N ASP A 138 23.63 -5.45 14.30
CA ASP A 138 23.50 -4.04 13.88
C ASP A 138 24.15 -3.69 12.52
N SER A 139 24.37 -4.67 11.64
CA SER A 139 24.82 -4.45 10.27
C SER A 139 23.62 -4.37 9.33
N GLU A 140 23.47 -3.25 8.61
CA GLU A 140 22.34 -2.90 7.72
C GLU A 140 21.98 -3.94 6.62
N GLU A 141 22.67 -5.08 6.52
CA GLU A 141 22.62 -5.98 5.37
C GLU A 141 22.28 -7.45 5.67
N THR A 142 22.07 -7.84 6.94
CA THR A 142 21.85 -9.25 7.29
C THR A 142 20.66 -9.47 8.20
N TYR A 143 19.77 -10.38 7.80
CA TYR A 143 18.61 -10.80 8.59
C TYR A 143 18.77 -12.26 9.00
N ILE A 144 18.58 -12.55 10.29
CA ILE A 144 18.65 -13.92 10.83
C ILE A 144 17.28 -14.30 11.39
N ASN A 145 16.73 -15.43 10.93
CA ASN A 145 15.50 -16.01 11.44
C ASN A 145 15.67 -17.53 11.56
N ASN A 146 15.51 -18.06 12.77
CA ASN A 146 15.51 -19.51 13.05
C ASN A 146 16.71 -20.28 12.45
N GLY A 147 17.92 -19.72 12.55
CA GLY A 147 19.14 -20.37 12.03
C GLY A 147 19.39 -20.17 10.52
N PHE A 148 18.53 -19.45 9.81
CA PHE A 148 18.77 -19.03 8.43
C PHE A 148 19.27 -17.59 8.38
N SER A 149 20.44 -17.37 7.78
CA SER A 149 20.96 -16.06 7.42
C SER A 149 20.55 -15.72 5.98
N ILE A 150 19.78 -14.66 5.79
CA ILE A 150 19.50 -14.10 4.46
C ILE A 150 20.39 -12.87 4.28
N ASP A 151 21.29 -12.95 3.31
CA ASP A 151 22.05 -11.81 2.85
C ASP A 151 21.16 -10.96 1.93
N ILE A 152 20.86 -9.74 2.38
CA ILE A 152 19.96 -8.83 1.66
C ILE A 152 20.64 -8.31 0.38
N SER A 153 21.97 -8.36 0.29
CA SER A 153 22.71 -8.05 -0.94
C SER A 153 22.45 -9.06 -2.06
N GLN A 154 22.09 -10.30 -1.70
CA GLN A 154 21.76 -11.37 -2.65
C GLN A 154 20.27 -11.45 -3.01
N CYS A 155 19.42 -10.66 -2.34
CA CYS A 155 18.02 -10.58 -2.69
C CYS A 155 17.86 -9.79 -4.00
N VAL A 156 17.26 -10.42 -5.01
CA VAL A 156 16.89 -9.75 -6.26
C VAL A 156 16.00 -8.56 -5.93
N ARG A 157 16.56 -7.35 -6.01
CA ARG A 157 15.78 -6.13 -5.92
C ARG A 157 14.93 -6.07 -7.18
N PHE A 158 13.61 -6.16 -7.05
CA PHE A 158 12.68 -5.75 -8.11
C PHE A 158 12.74 -4.23 -8.27
N LEU A 159 13.90 -3.73 -8.70
CA LEU A 159 14.08 -2.41 -9.25
C LEU A 159 14.28 -2.63 -10.75
N ASP A 160 13.49 -1.91 -11.54
CA ASP A 160 13.50 -1.86 -12.99
C ASP A 160 12.73 -2.95 -13.75
N ALA A 161 11.40 -2.84 -13.70
CA ALA A 161 10.54 -3.16 -14.84
C ALA A 161 9.73 -1.93 -15.30
N ILE A 162 10.29 -0.72 -15.11
CA ILE A 162 9.81 0.52 -15.73
C ILE A 162 11.02 1.22 -16.35
N SER A 163 11.42 0.76 -17.53
CA SER A 163 12.08 1.60 -18.53
C SER A 163 11.80 1.01 -19.91
N MET A 164 11.06 1.81 -20.69
CA MET A 164 10.75 1.75 -22.13
C MET A 164 9.91 0.59 -22.65
#